data_AF-A0A838J8Z5-F1
#
_entry.id   AF-A0A838J8Z5-F1
#
_cell.length_a   1.000
_cell.length_b   1.000
_cell.length_c   1.000
_cell.angle_alpha   90.00
_cell.angle_beta   90.00
_cell.angle_gamma   90.00
#
_symmetry.space_group_name_H-M   'P 1'
#
loop_
_entity.id
_entity.type
_entity.pdbx_description
1 polymer ?
#
loop_
_entity_poly.entity_id
_entity_poly.type
_entity_poly.pdbx_seq_one_letter_code
_entity_poly.pdbx_strand_id
1 'polypeptide(L)'
;MAINVECAESQETRVLPLLNPQTRIKHDLTKRTDVIPQFYAEMDGEELDRRISAARAVLGERLVILGHHYQRDEIIKYADYRGDSFKLAQLAAARPEADYIVFCGVHFMAESADVLSGPHQKVILPNPSAGCSMADMANIAEVEECWDTLHEVLGDEAGIIPVTYMNSAANLKAFCGKNGGIVCT
;
A
#
# COMPACT_ATOMS: atom_id res chain seq x y z
N MET A 1 14.93 36.23 -1.92
CA MET A 1 14.10 37.11 -1.09
C MET A 1 13.13 36.20 -0.33
N ALA A 2 13.57 35.69 0.83
CA ALA A 2 12.80 34.76 1.66
C ALA A 2 12.14 35.55 2.77
N ILE A 3 10.85 35.34 2.95
CA ILE A 3 10.03 35.89 4.03
C ILE A 3 10.33 35.11 5.30
N ASN A 4 10.96 35.76 6.28
CA ASN A 4 11.18 35.21 7.61
C ASN A 4 9.88 35.33 8.41
N VAL A 5 9.35 34.20 8.86
CA VAL A 5 8.32 34.16 9.90
C VAL A 5 9.00 33.59 11.15
N GLU A 6 9.25 34.46 12.14
CA GLU A 6 9.73 34.04 13.45
C GLU A 6 8.53 33.58 14.30
N CYS A 7 8.50 32.30 14.64
CA CYS A 7 7.68 31.81 15.74
C CYS A 7 8.56 31.84 17.00
N ALA A 8 8.25 32.78 17.89
CA ALA A 8 8.93 32.87 19.19
C ALA A 8 8.61 31.60 20.01
N GLU A 9 9.63 31.06 20.68
CA GLU A 9 9.60 29.92 21.63
C GLU A 9 9.98 28.51 21.15
N SER A 10 10.80 28.37 20.10
CA SER A 10 11.71 27.21 20.06
C SER A 10 13.03 27.53 19.36
N GLN A 11 14.13 27.51 20.12
CA GLN A 11 15.50 27.61 19.59
C GLN A 11 15.96 26.30 18.93
N GLU A 12 15.18 25.76 17.99
CA GLU A 12 15.62 24.67 17.12
C GLU A 12 15.44 25.07 15.67
N THR A 13 16.54 25.43 15.02
CA THR A 13 16.62 25.58 13.57
C THR A 13 16.47 24.19 12.93
N ARG A 14 15.23 23.69 12.78
CA ARG A 14 14.95 22.50 11.99
C ARG A 14 15.14 22.82 10.51
N VAL A 15 16.39 22.74 10.06
CA VAL A 15 16.71 22.57 8.64
C VAL A 15 16.14 21.21 8.24
N LEU A 16 15.05 21.21 7.47
CA LEU A 16 14.55 20.01 6.77
C LEU A 16 15.71 19.43 5.97
N PRO A 17 16.14 18.17 6.21
CA PRO A 17 17.28 17.59 5.52
C PRO A 17 16.86 17.29 4.08
N LEU A 18 17.02 18.26 3.19
CA LEU A 18 17.17 18.00 1.77
C LEU A 18 18.46 17.19 1.60
N LEU A 19 18.26 15.88 1.56
CA LEU A 19 19.15 14.79 1.19
C LEU A 19 20.48 15.23 0.55
N ASN A 20 21.51 15.37 1.38
CA ASN A 20 22.89 15.42 0.90
C ASN A 20 23.30 13.99 0.46
N PRO A 21 23.94 13.80 -0.72
CA PRO A 21 24.42 12.49 -1.17
C PRO A 21 25.26 11.72 -0.14
N GLN A 22 25.97 12.43 0.74
CA GLN A 22 26.85 11.82 1.74
C GLN A 22 26.11 11.22 2.95
N THR A 23 24.89 11.66 3.26
CA THR A 23 24.09 11.11 4.37
C THR A 23 23.34 9.82 4.02
N ARG A 24 23.31 9.39 2.75
CA ARG A 24 22.73 8.10 2.34
C ARG A 24 23.46 6.88 2.93
N ILE A 25 24.71 7.03 3.36
CA ILE A 25 25.58 5.89 3.72
C ILE A 25 25.50 5.53 5.22
N LYS A 26 24.85 6.33 6.07
CA LYS A 26 24.75 6.07 7.52
C LYS A 26 23.32 5.95 8.05
N HIS A 27 22.36 5.51 7.23
CA HIS A 27 21.12 4.99 7.78
C HIS A 27 21.36 3.55 8.24
N ASP A 28 21.48 3.42 9.56
CA ASP A 28 21.56 2.19 10.33
C ASP A 28 20.73 1.04 9.73
N LEU A 29 21.43 0.13 9.03
CA LEU A 29 20.83 -1.05 8.38
C LEU A 29 20.25 -2.06 9.38
N THR A 30 20.51 -1.89 10.68
CA THR A 30 20.12 -2.86 11.72
C THR A 30 18.65 -2.75 12.16
N LYS A 31 17.91 -1.73 11.71
CA LYS A 31 16.50 -1.50 12.09
C LYS A 31 15.48 -1.77 10.98
N ARG A 32 15.89 -2.25 9.80
CA ARG A 32 14.93 -2.69 8.77
C ARG A 32 14.59 -4.15 8.99
N THR A 33 13.34 -4.42 9.29
CA THR A 33 12.73 -5.76 9.30
C THR A 33 12.68 -6.39 7.89
N ASP A 34 13.10 -5.64 6.86
CA ASP A 34 13.11 -6.03 5.45
C ASP A 34 14.45 -6.67 5.08
N VAL A 35 14.65 -7.94 5.40
CA VAL A 35 15.87 -8.66 5.01
C VAL A 35 15.75 -9.10 3.55
N ILE A 36 15.89 -8.16 2.61
CA ILE A 36 16.23 -8.52 1.22
C ILE A 36 17.63 -9.17 1.29
N PRO A 37 17.84 -10.39 0.75
CA PRO A 37 19.16 -11.01 0.79
C PRO A 37 20.22 -10.07 0.22
N GLN A 38 21.35 -9.91 0.93
CA GLN A 38 22.40 -8.95 0.61
C GLN A 38 22.86 -9.04 -0.86
N PHE A 39 22.88 -10.25 -1.41
CA PHE A 39 23.18 -10.49 -2.81
C PHE A 39 22.28 -9.73 -3.80
N TYR A 40 20.98 -9.53 -3.50
CA TYR A 40 20.11 -8.69 -4.33
C TYR A 40 20.33 -7.20 -4.11
N ALA A 41 20.69 -6.80 -2.88
CA ALA A 41 20.92 -5.40 -2.54
C ALA A 41 22.19 -4.84 -3.19
N GLU A 42 23.20 -5.68 -3.39
CA GLU A 42 24.49 -5.33 -4.00
C GLU A 42 24.54 -5.64 -5.51
N MET A 43 23.49 -6.25 -6.05
CA MET A 43 23.41 -6.61 -7.46
C MET A 43 23.31 -5.37 -8.35
N ASP A 44 24.03 -5.41 -9.47
CA ASP A 44 23.91 -4.41 -10.53
C ASP A 44 22.49 -4.41 -11.14
N GLY A 45 22.05 -3.22 -11.58
CA GLY A 45 20.73 -3.01 -12.18
C GLY A 45 20.52 -3.83 -13.46
N GLU A 46 21.53 -4.01 -14.31
CA GLU A 46 21.38 -4.83 -15.53
C GLU A 46 21.18 -6.31 -15.17
N GLU A 47 21.87 -6.80 -14.14
CA GLU A 47 21.67 -8.16 -13.66
C GLU A 47 20.29 -8.36 -13.01
N LEU A 48 19.80 -7.37 -12.24
CA LEU A 48 18.41 -7.38 -11.74
C LEU A 48 17.41 -7.44 -12.90
N ASP A 49 17.61 -6.63 -13.94
CA ASP A 49 16.77 -6.62 -15.15
C ASP A 49 16.74 -7.98 -15.84
N ARG A 50 17.91 -8.60 -16.01
CA ARG A 50 18.03 -9.94 -16.60
C ARG A 50 17.28 -10.98 -15.78
N ARG A 51 17.44 -10.97 -14.46
CA ARG A 51 16.80 -11.95 -13.57
C ARG A 51 15.29 -11.79 -13.49
N ILE A 52 14.79 -10.55 -13.40
CA ILE A 52 13.35 -10.26 -13.42
C ILE A 52 12.77 -10.74 -14.75
N SER A 53 13.40 -10.41 -15.88
CA SER A 53 12.94 -10.83 -17.21
C SER A 53 12.91 -12.35 -17.35
N ALA A 54 13.95 -13.04 -16.87
CA ALA A 54 14.00 -14.51 -16.87
C ALA A 54 12.88 -15.12 -16.01
N ALA A 55 12.64 -14.60 -14.81
CA ALA A 55 11.56 -15.07 -13.94
C ALA A 55 10.18 -14.85 -14.58
N ARG A 56 9.95 -13.69 -15.21
CA ARG A 56 8.71 -13.40 -15.94
C ARG A 56 8.51 -14.38 -17.11
N ALA A 57 9.55 -14.69 -17.87
CA ALA A 57 9.47 -15.64 -18.98
C ALA A 57 9.13 -17.06 -18.51
N VAL A 58 9.69 -17.50 -17.37
CA VAL A 58 9.39 -18.81 -16.78
C VAL A 58 7.95 -18.89 -16.26
N LEU A 59 7.45 -17.81 -15.65
CA LEU A 59 6.10 -17.79 -15.08
C LEU A 59 5.02 -17.55 -16.13
N GLY A 60 5.33 -16.86 -17.23
CA GLY A 60 4.41 -16.62 -18.34
C GLY A 60 3.11 -15.96 -17.87
N GLU A 61 1.98 -16.47 -18.36
CA GLU A 61 0.64 -15.96 -18.02
C GLU A 61 0.24 -16.20 -16.55
N ARG A 62 0.97 -17.07 -15.83
CA ARG A 62 0.71 -17.33 -14.41
C ARG A 62 1.14 -16.18 -13.50
N LEU A 63 1.83 -15.16 -14.04
CA LEU A 63 2.27 -13.98 -13.31
C LEU A 63 1.60 -12.73 -13.87
N VAL A 64 1.10 -11.87 -12.97
CA VAL A 64 0.73 -10.49 -13.28
C VAL A 64 1.41 -9.55 -12.29
N ILE A 65 1.98 -8.46 -12.79
CA ILE A 65 2.59 -7.41 -11.99
C ILE A 65 1.74 -6.14 -12.06
N LEU A 66 1.24 -5.68 -10.92
CA LEU A 66 0.40 -4.49 -10.79
C LEU A 66 1.23 -3.34 -10.22
N GLY A 67 1.23 -2.18 -10.87
CA GLY A 67 1.99 -1.01 -10.44
C GLY A 67 1.10 0.19 -10.13
N HIS A 68 1.10 0.66 -8.89
CA HIS A 68 0.38 1.88 -8.53
C HIS A 68 1.07 3.13 -9.13
N HIS A 69 0.31 4.17 -9.44
CA HIS A 69 0.82 5.42 -10.04
C HIS A 69 1.95 6.11 -9.26
N TYR A 70 2.09 5.83 -7.97
CA TYR A 70 3.14 6.42 -7.12
C TYR A 70 4.44 5.61 -7.09
N GLN A 71 4.51 4.49 -7.81
CA GLN A 71 5.74 3.73 -7.94
C GLN A 71 6.74 4.47 -8.84
N ARG A 72 8.03 4.21 -8.59
CA ARG A 72 9.12 4.80 -9.38
C ARG A 72 9.22 4.10 -10.74
N ASP A 73 9.78 4.79 -11.72
CA ASP A 73 9.94 4.28 -13.08
C ASP A 73 10.73 2.96 -13.13
N GLU A 74 11.70 2.78 -12.23
CA GLU A 74 12.50 1.55 -12.16
C GLU A 74 11.66 0.32 -11.77
N ILE A 75 10.52 0.51 -11.11
CA ILE A 75 9.56 -0.56 -10.77
C ILE A 75 8.46 -0.65 -11.83
N ILE A 76 7.93 0.51 -12.24
CA ILE A 76 6.81 0.63 -13.16
C ILE A 76 7.12 0.06 -14.56
N LYS A 77 8.40 0.01 -14.95
CA LYS A 77 8.82 -0.64 -16.20
C LYS A 77 8.48 -2.14 -16.28
N TYR A 78 8.28 -2.83 -15.15
CA TYR A 78 7.90 -4.25 -15.14
C TYR A 78 6.40 -4.49 -14.95
N ALA A 79 5.62 -3.44 -14.66
CA ALA A 79 4.19 -3.58 -14.40
C ALA A 79 3.43 -3.89 -15.69
N ASP A 80 2.61 -4.95 -15.66
CA ASP A 80 1.67 -5.31 -16.72
C ASP A 80 0.51 -4.31 -16.78
N TYR A 81 0.07 -3.86 -15.60
CA TYR A 81 -0.99 -2.88 -15.46
C TYR A 81 -0.57 -1.75 -14.52
N ARG A 82 -1.01 -0.53 -14.87
CA ARG A 82 -0.80 0.68 -14.08
C ARG A 82 -2.15 1.32 -13.78
N GLY A 83 -2.36 1.75 -12.54
CA GLY A 83 -3.65 2.29 -12.13
C GLY A 83 -3.69 2.79 -10.70
N ASP A 84 -4.87 3.27 -10.31
CA ASP A 84 -5.25 3.51 -8.91
C ASP A 84 -5.55 2.20 -8.16
N SER A 85 -5.78 2.32 -6.85
CA SER A 85 -6.03 1.19 -5.96
C SER A 85 -7.19 0.28 -6.41
N PHE A 86 -8.33 0.87 -6.79
CA PHE A 86 -9.55 0.11 -7.07
C PHE A 86 -9.47 -0.56 -8.43
N LYS A 87 -9.01 0.17 -9.45
CA LYS A 87 -8.81 -0.36 -10.79
C LYS A 87 -7.84 -1.53 -10.79
N LEU A 88 -6.73 -1.43 -10.04
CA LEU A 88 -5.75 -2.51 -9.94
C LEU A 88 -6.35 -3.76 -9.27
N ALA A 89 -7.15 -3.61 -8.22
CA ALA A 89 -7.82 -4.75 -7.58
C ALA A 89 -8.79 -5.46 -8.54
N GLN A 90 -9.57 -4.71 -9.33
CA GLN A 90 -10.43 -5.28 -10.37
C GLN A 90 -9.64 -5.99 -11.48
N LEU A 91 -8.52 -5.42 -11.91
CA LEU A 91 -7.66 -6.03 -12.92
C LEU A 91 -7.01 -7.32 -12.42
N ALA A 92 -6.67 -7.40 -11.13
CA ALA A 92 -6.18 -8.62 -10.50
C ALA A 92 -7.22 -9.76 -10.61
N ALA A 93 -8.46 -9.46 -10.21
CA ALA A 93 -9.57 -10.42 -10.26
C ALA A 93 -9.95 -10.83 -11.70
N ALA A 94 -9.71 -9.96 -12.69
CA ALA A 94 -9.97 -10.24 -14.10
C ALA A 94 -8.92 -11.14 -14.79
N ARG A 95 -7.95 -11.67 -14.04
CA ARG A 95 -6.86 -12.54 -14.53
C ARG A 95 -6.90 -13.93 -13.89
N PRO A 96 -7.95 -14.75 -14.13
CA PRO A 96 -8.11 -16.05 -13.47
C PRO A 96 -6.99 -17.06 -13.75
N GLU A 97 -6.27 -16.90 -14.86
CA GLU A 97 -5.09 -17.70 -15.24
C GLU A 97 -3.82 -17.38 -14.44
N ALA A 98 -3.80 -16.24 -13.73
CA ALA A 98 -2.65 -15.84 -12.94
C ALA A 98 -2.63 -16.57 -11.59
N ASP A 99 -1.58 -17.35 -11.33
CA ASP A 99 -1.32 -17.95 -10.02
C ASP A 99 -0.68 -16.94 -9.05
N TYR A 100 0.06 -15.96 -9.57
CA TYR A 100 0.83 -14.99 -8.79
C TYR A 100 0.52 -13.55 -9.22
N ILE A 101 0.14 -12.73 -8.24
CA ILE A 101 -0.20 -11.32 -8.42
C ILE A 101 0.81 -10.52 -7.59
N VAL A 102 1.80 -9.92 -8.24
CA VAL A 102 2.78 -9.07 -7.56
C VAL A 102 2.24 -7.64 -7.52
N PHE A 103 1.90 -7.16 -6.33
CA PHE A 103 1.32 -5.83 -6.13
C PHE A 103 2.39 -4.83 -5.71
N CYS A 104 2.91 -4.05 -6.65
CA CYS A 104 3.82 -2.93 -6.40
C CYS A 104 3.03 -1.72 -5.89
N GLY A 105 2.70 -1.75 -4.60
CA GLY A 105 1.89 -0.74 -3.90
C GLY A 105 2.14 -0.76 -2.40
N VAL A 106 1.07 -0.58 -1.62
CA VAL A 106 1.08 -0.64 -0.15
C VAL A 106 0.07 -1.69 0.34
N HIS A 107 0.14 -2.04 1.64
CA HIS A 107 -0.65 -3.11 2.27
C HIS A 107 -2.13 -3.14 1.89
N PHE A 108 -2.89 -2.08 2.19
CA PHE A 108 -4.33 -2.09 1.96
C PHE A 108 -4.70 -2.34 0.48
N MET A 109 -3.82 -1.97 -0.46
CA MET A 109 -4.05 -2.19 -1.88
C MET A 109 -3.89 -3.68 -2.22
N ALA A 110 -2.83 -4.30 -1.71
CA ALA A 110 -2.60 -5.74 -1.86
C ALA A 110 -3.71 -6.56 -1.19
N GLU A 111 -4.13 -6.20 0.03
CA GLU A 111 -5.28 -6.82 0.70
C GLU A 111 -6.55 -6.72 -0.15
N SER A 112 -6.81 -5.56 -0.76
CA SER A 112 -8.00 -5.37 -1.58
C SER A 112 -7.96 -6.23 -2.86
N ALA A 113 -6.78 -6.43 -3.45
CA ALA A 113 -6.61 -7.37 -4.55
C ALA A 113 -6.81 -8.82 -4.09
N ASP A 114 -6.30 -9.19 -2.91
CA ASP A 114 -6.43 -10.54 -2.35
C ASP A 114 -7.89 -10.90 -2.07
N VAL A 115 -8.66 -9.97 -1.48
CA VAL A 115 -10.10 -10.12 -1.23
C VAL A 115 -10.90 -10.41 -2.51
N LEU A 116 -10.49 -9.87 -3.66
CA LEU A 116 -11.18 -10.07 -4.94
C LEU A 116 -10.62 -11.23 -5.77
N SER A 117 -9.47 -11.79 -5.37
CA SER A 117 -8.78 -12.84 -6.13
C SER A 117 -9.34 -14.23 -5.84
N GLY A 118 -9.15 -15.15 -6.78
CA GLY A 118 -9.52 -16.55 -6.62
C GLY A 118 -8.66 -17.27 -5.57
N PRO A 119 -9.15 -18.34 -4.91
CA PRO A 119 -8.40 -19.04 -3.85
C PRO A 119 -7.03 -19.62 -4.25
N HIS A 120 -6.85 -19.90 -5.55
CA HIS A 120 -5.58 -20.39 -6.10
C HIS A 120 -4.54 -19.28 -6.28
N GLN A 121 -4.99 -18.03 -6.45
CA GLN A 121 -4.13 -16.89 -6.71
C GLN A 121 -3.41 -16.47 -5.43
N LYS A 122 -2.16 -16.05 -5.58
CA LYS A 122 -1.31 -15.56 -4.49
C LYS A 122 -0.99 -14.09 -4.73
N VAL A 123 -1.55 -13.22 -3.89
CA VAL A 123 -1.18 -11.80 -3.89
C VAL A 123 0.09 -11.60 -3.06
N ILE A 124 1.09 -10.98 -3.66
CA ILE A 124 2.42 -10.79 -3.11
C ILE A 124 2.71 -9.30 -3.05
N LEU A 125 2.88 -8.77 -1.83
CA LEU A 125 3.42 -7.43 -1.60
C LEU A 125 4.96 -7.55 -1.47
N PRO A 126 5.76 -7.02 -2.41
CA PRO A 126 7.21 -7.20 -2.41
C PRO A 126 7.93 -6.67 -1.16
N ASN A 127 7.36 -5.62 -0.56
CA ASN A 127 7.87 -5.02 0.67
C ASN A 127 6.78 -5.04 1.75
N PRO A 128 6.82 -5.97 2.71
CA PRO A 128 5.89 -6.02 3.83
C PRO A 128 5.93 -4.81 4.76
N SER A 129 6.88 -3.88 4.61
CA SER A 129 6.89 -2.62 5.36
C SER A 129 6.26 -1.46 4.58
N ALA A 130 5.74 -1.70 3.36
CA ALA A 130 5.07 -0.68 2.55
C ALA A 130 3.67 -0.36 3.10
N GLY A 131 3.61 0.53 4.09
CA GLY A 131 2.39 1.00 4.74
C GLY A 131 1.82 2.30 4.16
N CYS A 132 0.67 2.71 4.69
CA CYS A 132 0.04 3.99 4.40
C CYS A 132 -0.37 4.63 5.73
N SER A 133 0.31 5.70 6.11
CA SER A 133 0.05 6.39 7.39
C SER A 133 -1.41 6.83 7.55
N MET A 134 -2.11 7.13 6.44
CA MET A 134 -3.53 7.46 6.44
C MET A 134 -4.41 6.24 6.73
N ALA A 135 -4.08 5.07 6.17
CA ALA A 135 -4.82 3.84 6.43
C ALA A 135 -4.68 3.38 7.88
N ASP A 136 -3.55 3.70 8.51
CA ASP A 136 -3.24 3.36 9.89
C ASP A 136 -3.91 4.32 10.92
N MET A 137 -4.60 5.39 10.48
CA MET A 137 -5.23 6.36 11.38
C MET A 137 -6.52 5.84 12.02
N ALA A 138 -7.24 4.96 11.34
CA ALA A 138 -8.50 4.42 11.82
C ALA A 138 -8.29 2.98 12.30
N ASN A 139 -8.72 2.68 13.53
CA ASN A 139 -8.71 1.32 14.05
C ASN A 139 -10.13 0.79 14.25
N ILE A 140 -10.27 -0.53 14.14
CA ILE A 140 -11.59 -1.18 14.17
C ILE A 140 -12.29 -1.01 15.52
N ALA A 141 -11.55 -0.99 16.63
CA ALA A 141 -12.13 -0.86 17.96
C ALA A 141 -12.81 0.51 18.16
N GLU A 142 -12.15 1.59 17.75
CA GLU A 142 -12.73 2.94 17.77
C GLU A 142 -13.93 3.08 16.83
N VAL A 143 -13.89 2.40 15.67
CA VAL A 143 -15.01 2.41 14.72
C VAL A 143 -16.22 1.68 15.28
N GLU A 144 -16.03 0.54 15.94
CA GLU A 144 -17.10 -0.21 16.60
C GLU A 144 -17.69 0.57 17.79
N GLU A 145 -16.85 1.21 18.62
CA GLU A 145 -17.32 2.06 19.73
C GLU A 145 -18.12 3.27 19.21
N CYS A 146 -17.63 3.93 18.16
CA CYS A 146 -18.33 5.04 17.52
C CYS A 146 -19.68 4.59 16.95
N TRP A 147 -19.72 3.41 16.32
CA TRP A 147 -20.94 2.84 15.77
C TRP A 147 -22.02 2.61 16.82
N ASP A 148 -21.65 1.99 17.95
CA ASP A 148 -22.57 1.73 19.05
C ASP A 148 -23.08 3.06 19.64
N THR A 149 -22.18 4.03 19.86
CA THR A 149 -22.54 5.37 20.36
C THR A 149 -23.53 6.08 19.43
N LEU A 150 -23.35 5.98 18.11
CA LEU A 150 -24.26 6.59 17.15
C LEU A 150 -25.67 5.96 17.22
N HIS A 151 -25.76 4.63 17.39
CA HIS A 151 -27.05 3.94 17.51
C HIS A 151 -27.73 4.25 18.85
N GLU A 152 -26.97 4.38 19.94
CA GLU A 152 -27.52 4.79 21.23
C GLU A 152 -28.11 6.21 21.20
N VAL A 153 -27.43 7.15 20.52
CA VAL A 153 -27.84 8.55 20.49
C VAL A 153 -28.94 8.83 19.47
N LEU A 154 -28.86 8.21 18.28
CA LEU A 154 -29.76 8.50 17.16
C LEU A 154 -30.90 7.48 17.02
N GLY A 155 -30.75 6.30 17.61
CA GLY A 155 -31.67 5.16 17.48
C GLY A 155 -31.41 4.34 16.22
N ASP A 156 -31.74 3.04 16.28
CA ASP A 156 -31.48 2.09 15.19
C ASP A 156 -32.17 2.43 13.86
N GLU A 157 -33.30 3.14 13.93
CA GLU A 157 -34.10 3.57 12.76
C GLU A 157 -33.54 4.84 12.10
N ALA A 158 -32.42 5.39 12.58
CA ALA A 158 -31.81 6.60 12.04
C ALA A 158 -31.22 6.42 10.62
N GLY A 159 -31.10 5.17 10.14
CA GLY A 159 -30.63 4.88 8.78
C GLY A 159 -29.17 5.25 8.55
N ILE A 160 -28.30 4.98 9.53
CA ILE A 160 -26.86 5.29 9.45
C ILE A 160 -26.19 4.35 8.44
N ILE A 161 -25.42 4.91 7.51
CA ILE A 161 -24.70 4.15 6.48
C ILE A 161 -23.19 4.36 6.66
N PRO A 162 -22.41 3.32 7.02
CA PRO A 162 -20.98 3.46 7.16
C PRO A 162 -20.30 3.51 5.79
N VAL A 163 -19.38 4.46 5.63
CA VAL A 163 -18.59 4.61 4.41
C VAL A 163 -17.13 4.69 4.79
N THR A 164 -16.28 3.91 4.12
CA THR A 164 -14.84 3.96 4.34
C THR A 164 -14.08 4.22 3.04
N TYR A 165 -12.97 4.92 3.14
CA TYR A 165 -12.11 5.18 2.00
C TYR A 165 -11.31 3.93 1.62
N MET A 166 -10.95 3.79 0.34
CA MET A 166 -10.15 2.67 -0.17
C MET A 166 -8.83 2.52 0.59
N ASN A 167 -8.24 3.63 1.03
CA ASN A 167 -7.03 3.69 1.87
C ASN A 167 -7.36 3.39 3.34
N SER A 168 -7.92 2.22 3.60
CA SER A 168 -8.27 1.71 4.94
C SER A 168 -7.98 0.22 5.01
N ALA A 169 -7.72 -0.33 6.19
CA ALA A 169 -7.48 -1.77 6.36
C ALA A 169 -8.68 -2.63 5.95
N ALA A 170 -8.43 -3.89 5.56
CA ALA A 170 -9.49 -4.82 5.13
C ALA A 170 -10.60 -5.04 6.19
N ASN A 171 -10.26 -5.00 7.48
CA ASN A 171 -11.25 -5.12 8.56
C ASN A 171 -12.26 -3.96 8.60
N LEU A 172 -11.84 -2.73 8.31
CA LEU A 172 -12.75 -1.57 8.22
C LEU A 172 -13.66 -1.66 6.99
N LYS A 173 -13.13 -2.17 5.87
CA LYS A 173 -13.95 -2.48 4.68
C LYS A 173 -15.00 -3.55 4.99
N ALA A 174 -14.60 -4.60 5.71
CA ALA A 174 -15.50 -5.65 6.16
C ALA A 174 -16.58 -5.12 7.12
N PHE A 175 -16.21 -4.23 8.04
CA PHE A 175 -17.16 -3.54 8.93
C PHE A 175 -18.22 -2.77 8.13
N CYS A 176 -17.81 -1.96 7.15
CA CYS A 176 -18.75 -1.24 6.31
C CYS A 176 -19.66 -2.20 5.53
N GLY A 177 -19.11 -3.24 4.90
CA GLY A 177 -19.88 -4.22 4.13
C GLY A 177 -20.90 -4.99 4.97
N LYS A 178 -20.57 -5.37 6.21
CA LYS A 178 -21.49 -6.07 7.13
C LYS A 178 -22.68 -5.19 7.55
N ASN A 179 -22.47 -3.88 7.62
CA ASN A 179 -23.46 -2.91 8.08
C ASN A 179 -24.16 -2.17 6.92
N GLY A 180 -24.21 -2.78 5.73
CA GLY A 180 -24.92 -2.21 4.56
C GLY A 180 -24.25 -0.97 3.95
N GLY A 181 -22.99 -0.73 4.31
CA GLY A 181 -22.17 0.39 3.86
C GLY A 181 -21.42 0.14 2.56
N ILE A 182 -20.51 1.07 2.24
CA ILE A 182 -19.72 1.03 0.99
C ILE A 182 -18.26 1.46 1.19
N VAL A 183 -17.40 1.07 0.24
CA VAL A 183 -16.03 1.57 0.10
C VAL A 183 -15.98 2.58 -1.05
N CYS A 184 -15.37 3.74 -0.84
CA CYS A 184 -15.21 4.79 -1.86
C CYS A 184 -13.74 5.04 -2.23
N THR A 185 -13.50 5.65 -3.39
CA THR A 185 -12.17 6.04 -3.91
C THR A 185 -12.15 7.52 -4.30
#